data_AF-A0A496VI42-F1
#
_entry.id   AF-A0A496VI42-F1
#
_cell.length_a   1.000
_cell.length_b   1.000
_cell.length_c   1.000
_cell.angle_alpha   90.00
_cell.angle_beta   90.00
_cell.angle_gamma   90.00
#
_symmetry.space_group_name_H-M   'P 1'
#
loop_
_entity.id
_entity.type
_entity.pdbx_description
1 polymer ?
#
loop_
_entity_poly.entity_id
_entity_poly.type
_entity_poly.pdbx_seq_one_letter_code
_entity_poly.pdbx_strand_id
1 'polypeptide(L)'
;MLETSIWPVEEMVHEDEFTDRVELLRELDQWVKAIGRMGSTSTALIAPRRIGKTVLLDRLVNTVFFKPEYQVAPFYFKMTREKRTLKEFILEYATTFFS
;
A
#
# COMPACT_ATOMS: atom_id res chain seq x y z
N MET A 1 -24.52 8.60 11.67
CA MET A 1 -23.40 9.54 11.49
C MET A 1 -22.33 8.72 10.80
N LEU A 2 -22.15 8.87 9.48
CA LEU A 2 -21.09 8.16 8.77
C LEU A 2 -19.79 8.82 9.23
N GLU A 3 -19.00 8.13 10.06
CA GLU A 3 -17.65 8.55 10.36
C GLU A 3 -16.93 8.70 9.01
N THR A 4 -16.52 9.92 8.68
CA THR A 4 -15.59 10.19 7.60
C THR A 4 -14.25 9.58 7.99
N SER A 5 -14.11 8.28 7.82
CA SER A 5 -12.84 7.59 7.98
C SER A 5 -11.86 8.16 6.97
N ILE A 6 -10.76 8.73 7.46
CA ILE A 6 -9.71 9.24 6.60
C ILE A 6 -8.98 8.02 6.04
N TRP A 7 -9.18 7.75 4.76
CA TRP A 7 -8.48 6.68 4.06
C TRP A 7 -7.00 7.08 3.86
N PRO A 8 -6.04 6.26 4.27
CA PRO A 8 -4.61 6.54 4.05
C PRO A 8 -4.25 6.65 2.57
N VAL A 9 -4.89 5.84 1.74
CA VAL A 9 -4.71 5.82 0.29
C VAL A 9 -6.08 5.78 -0.38
N GLU A 10 -6.28 6.67 -1.36
CA GLU A 10 -7.42 6.61 -2.26
C GLU A 10 -7.24 5.41 -3.21
N GLU A 11 -8.11 4.41 -3.10
CA GLU A 11 -8.04 3.22 -3.96
C GLU A 11 -8.48 3.52 -5.38
N MET A 12 -7.74 3.00 -6.37
CA MET A 12 -8.06 3.22 -7.78
C MET A 12 -9.34 2.50 -8.26
N VAL A 13 -9.88 1.57 -7.47
CA VAL A 13 -10.99 0.67 -7.84
C VAL A 13 -11.87 0.44 -6.62
N HIS A 14 -13.19 0.37 -6.82
CA HIS A 14 -14.14 0.12 -5.74
C HIS A 14 -14.01 -1.30 -5.16
N GLU A 15 -14.59 -1.56 -3.98
CA GLU A 15 -14.51 -2.87 -3.33
C GLU A 15 -15.06 -3.98 -4.22
N ASP A 16 -16.25 -3.73 -4.77
CA ASP A 16 -17.07 -4.64 -5.58
C ASP A 16 -16.40 -5.07 -6.90
N GLU A 17 -15.46 -4.26 -7.39
CA GLU A 17 -14.74 -4.48 -8.65
C GLU A 17 -13.42 -5.25 -8.45
N PHE A 18 -13.03 -5.51 -7.20
CA PHE A 18 -11.79 -6.20 -6.89
C PHE A 18 -12.00 -7.71 -6.79
N THR A 19 -11.84 -8.39 -7.92
CA THR A 19 -12.00 -9.85 -8.03
C THR A 19 -10.66 -10.55 -8.32
N ASP A 20 -10.63 -11.89 -8.20
CA ASP A 20 -9.52 -12.76 -8.65
C ASP A 20 -8.13 -12.47 -8.05
N ARG A 21 -8.06 -11.81 -6.89
CA ARG A 21 -6.78 -11.46 -6.20
C ARG A 21 -6.74 -11.87 -4.74
N VAL A 22 -7.72 -12.65 -4.30
CA VAL A 22 -7.89 -13.05 -2.89
C VAL A 22 -6.68 -13.83 -2.37
N GLU A 23 -6.14 -14.77 -3.15
CA GLU A 23 -4.97 -15.54 -2.70
C GLU A 23 -3.71 -14.68 -2.57
N LEU A 24 -3.47 -13.78 -3.53
CA LEU A 24 -2.35 -12.86 -3.45
C LEU A 24 -2.48 -11.89 -2.26
N LEU A 25 -3.70 -11.41 -1.97
CA LEU A 25 -3.96 -10.64 -0.75
C LEU A 25 -3.71 -11.46 0.52
N ARG A 26 -4.06 -12.74 0.55
CA ARG A 26 -3.78 -13.62 1.70
C ARG A 26 -2.28 -13.86 1.90
N GLU A 27 -1.52 -14.04 0.82
CA GLU A 27 -0.06 -14.15 0.88
C GLU A 27 0.55 -12.86 1.44
N LEU A 28 0.10 -11.70 0.95
CA LEU A 28 0.54 -10.39 1.46
C LEU A 28 0.11 -10.17 2.92
N ASP A 29 -1.06 -10.63 3.33
CA ASP A 29 -1.53 -10.59 4.71
C ASP A 29 -0.62 -11.39 5.66
N GLN A 30 -0.23 -12.59 5.25
CA GLN A 30 0.74 -13.40 6.00
C GLN A 30 2.12 -12.72 6.05
N TRP A 31 2.54 -12.10 4.95
CA TRP A 31 3.76 -11.32 4.89
C TRP A 31 3.72 -10.14 5.87
N VAL A 32 2.61 -9.39 5.97
CA VAL A 32 2.43 -8.30 6.93
C VAL A 32 2.50 -8.82 8.37
N LYS A 33 1.77 -9.89 8.70
CA LYS A 33 1.80 -10.49 10.04
C LYS A 33 3.20 -10.93 10.46
N ALA A 34 4.05 -11.30 9.50
CA ALA A 34 5.44 -11.65 9.77
C ALA A 34 6.34 -10.43 10.07
N ILE A 35 5.96 -9.20 9.67
CA ILE A 35 6.75 -7.97 9.91
C ILE A 35 6.86 -7.69 11.41
N GLY A 36 5.75 -7.75 12.16
CA GLY A 36 5.73 -7.46 13.60
C GLY A 36 6.64 -8.37 14.43
N ARG A 37 6.99 -9.57 13.91
CA ARG A 37 7.92 -10.52 14.52
C ARG A 37 9.31 -10.54 13.87
N MET A 38 9.65 -9.53 13.05
CA MET A 38 10.89 -9.43 12.28
C MET A 38 11.17 -10.64 11.36
N GLY A 39 10.13 -11.36 10.96
CA GLY A 39 10.25 -12.58 10.15
C GLY A 39 9.98 -12.36 8.66
N SER A 40 9.83 -11.11 8.24
CA SER A 40 9.46 -10.72 6.88
C SER A 40 10.64 -10.08 6.15
N THR A 41 10.71 -10.27 4.84
CA THR A 41 11.79 -9.74 3.97
C THR A 41 11.24 -8.82 2.88
N SER A 42 12.14 -8.03 2.29
CA SER A 42 11.84 -7.18 1.15
C SER A 42 11.21 -7.99 0.01
N THR A 43 10.04 -7.56 -0.46
CA THR A 43 9.26 -8.24 -1.49
C THR A 43 9.01 -7.32 -2.68
N ALA A 44 9.05 -7.88 -3.90
CA ALA A 44 8.76 -7.15 -5.13
C ALA A 44 7.64 -7.84 -5.93
N LEU A 45 6.63 -7.06 -6.34
CA LEU A 45 5.55 -7.54 -7.20
C LEU A 45 5.81 -7.14 -8.66
N ILE A 46 6.19 -8.11 -9.49
CA ILE A 46 6.52 -7.89 -10.91
C ILE A 46 5.46 -8.55 -11.78
N ALA A 47 4.80 -7.76 -12.64
CA ALA A 47 3.88 -8.26 -13.65
C ALA A 47 3.68 -7.19 -14.75
N PRO A 48 3.04 -7.52 -15.89
CA PRO A 48 2.70 -6.55 -16.93
C PRO A 48 1.89 -5.34 -16.43
N ARG A 49 1.91 -4.24 -17.18
CA ARG A 49 1.09 -3.05 -16.85
C ARG A 49 -0.40 -3.39 -16.96
N ARG A 50 -1.22 -2.68 -16.18
CA ARG A 50 -2.70 -2.79 -16.15
C ARG A 50 -3.25 -4.13 -15.63
N ILE A 51 -2.44 -4.89 -14.89
CA ILE A 51 -2.87 -6.14 -14.22
C ILE A 51 -3.46 -5.89 -12.81
N GLY A 52 -3.44 -4.64 -12.33
CA GLY A 52 -4.01 -4.26 -11.02
C GLY A 52 -3.03 -4.31 -9.84
N LYS A 53 -1.72 -4.36 -10.07
CA LYS A 53 -0.71 -4.33 -8.98
C LYS A 53 -0.82 -3.10 -8.08
N THR A 54 -1.13 -1.93 -8.65
CA THR A 54 -1.30 -0.70 -7.87
C THR A 54 -2.53 -0.80 -6.97
N VAL A 55 -3.66 -1.22 -7.53
CA VAL A 55 -4.92 -1.46 -6.79
C VAL A 55 -4.70 -2.39 -5.59
N LEU A 56 -3.94 -3.47 -5.80
CA LEU A 56 -3.59 -4.42 -4.76
C LEU A 56 -2.79 -3.78 -3.61
N LEU A 57 -1.83 -2.91 -3.93
CA LEU A 57 -1.03 -2.21 -2.93
C LEU A 57 -1.84 -1.14 -2.18
N ASP A 58 -2.67 -0.39 -2.89
CA ASP A 58 -3.58 0.60 -2.29
C ASP A 58 -4.45 -0.09 -1.22
N ARG A 59 -5.07 -1.23 -1.59
CA ARG A 59 -5.91 -2.02 -0.69
C ARG A 59 -5.15 -2.63 0.46
N LEU A 60 -3.93 -3.13 0.22
CA LEU A 60 -3.10 -3.68 1.28
C LEU A 60 -2.80 -2.60 2.33
N VAL A 61 -2.40 -1.39 1.90
CA VAL A 61 -2.10 -0.28 2.82
C VAL A 61 -3.30 0.07 3.69
N ASN A 62 -4.47 0.23 3.09
CA ASN A 62 -5.69 0.52 3.83
C ASN A 62 -6.06 -0.61 4.79
N THR A 63 -5.95 -1.86 4.35
CA THR A 63 -6.19 -3.05 5.19
C THR A 63 -5.27 -3.07 6.40
N VAL A 64 -3.98 -2.77 6.23
CA VAL A 64 -3.01 -2.74 7.33
C VAL A 64 -3.28 -1.58 8.28
N PHE A 65 -3.62 -0.41 7.75
CA PHE A 65 -3.89 0.78 8.56
C PHE A 65 -5.06 0.60 9.53
N PHE A 66 -6.14 -0.05 9.08
CA PHE A 66 -7.32 -0.30 9.91
C PHE A 66 -7.20 -1.57 10.79
N LYS A 67 -6.06 -2.26 10.77
CA LYS A 67 -5.81 -3.48 11.56
C LYS A 67 -4.68 -3.28 12.57
N PRO A 68 -4.95 -2.63 13.71
CA PRO A 68 -3.94 -2.35 14.73
C PRO A 68 -3.29 -3.63 15.29
N GLU A 69 -3.97 -4.78 15.23
CA GLU A 69 -3.43 -6.08 15.63
C GLU A 69 -2.19 -6.50 14.84
N TYR A 70 -1.95 -5.93 13.65
CA TYR A 70 -0.73 -6.19 12.89
C TYR A 70 0.50 -5.52 13.49
N GLN A 71 0.34 -4.47 14.30
CA GLN A 71 1.44 -3.69 14.86
C GLN A 71 2.44 -3.20 13.79
N VAL A 72 1.91 -2.91 12.60
CA VAL A 72 2.67 -2.43 11.45
C VAL A 72 2.06 -1.10 11.02
N ALA A 73 2.87 -0.05 11.00
CA ALA A 73 2.48 1.23 10.41
C ALA A 73 2.77 1.18 8.89
N PRO A 74 1.74 1.24 8.02
CA PRO A 74 1.97 1.21 6.59
C PRO A 74 2.37 2.60 6.07
N PHE A 75 3.37 2.62 5.20
CA PHE A 75 3.83 3.81 4.49
C PHE A 75 3.67 3.61 2.99
N TYR A 76 3.05 4.56 2.29
CA TYR A 76 2.78 4.47 0.86
C TYR A 76 3.41 5.64 0.11
N PHE A 77 4.18 5.33 -0.93
CA PHE A 77 4.80 6.32 -1.81
C PHE A 77 4.62 5.90 -3.27
N LYS A 78 4.00 6.78 -4.05
CA LYS A 78 3.68 6.53 -5.46
C LYS A 78 4.59 7.36 -6.36
N MET A 79 5.59 6.70 -6.96
CA MET A 79 6.45 7.36 -7.93
C MET A 79 5.71 7.58 -9.26
N THR A 80 5.61 8.84 -9.70
CA THR A 80 4.99 9.16 -10.99
C THR A 80 5.99 8.97 -12.15
N ARG A 81 5.53 9.14 -13.40
CA ARG A 81 6.39 9.06 -14.59
C ARG A 81 7.10 10.38 -14.91
N GLU A 82 6.81 11.43 -14.15
CA GLU A 82 7.39 12.74 -14.40
C GLU A 82 8.89 12.68 -14.18
N LYS A 83 9.63 13.33 -15.08
CA LYS A 83 11.07 13.52 -14.85
C LYS A 83 11.21 14.44 -13.65
N ARG A 84 11.84 13.95 -12.59
CA ARG A 84 12.13 14.69 -11.37
C ARG A 84 13.63 14.66 -11.11
N THR A 85 14.14 15.77 -10.61
CA THR A 85 15.48 15.86 -10.06
C THR A 85 15.55 15.10 -8.73
N LEU A 86 16.76 14.72 -8.31
CA LEU A 86 16.97 14.10 -7.01
C LEU A 86 16.46 14.98 -5.86
N LYS A 87 16.60 16.31 -5.99
CA LYS A 87 16.11 17.28 -5.00
C LYS A 87 14.58 17.22 -4.86
N GLU A 88 13.86 17.20 -5.97
CA GLU A 88 12.40 17.12 -5.97
C GLU A 88 11.94 15.78 -5.38
N PHE A 89 12.60 14.68 -5.73
CA PHE A 89 12.30 13.37 -5.15
C PHE A 89 12.49 13.35 -3.63
N ILE A 90 13.64 13.83 -3.12
CA ILE A 90 13.92 13.84 -1.68
C ILE A 90 12.89 14.71 -0.94
N LEU A 91 12.56 15.87 -1.49
CA LEU A 91 11.58 16.78 -0.89
C LEU A 91 10.21 16.09 -0.79
N GLU A 92 9.70 15.55 -1.90
CA GLU A 92 8.41 14.86 -1.94
C GLU A 92 8.39 13.67 -0.99
N TYR A 93 9.39 12.79 -1.08
CA TYR A 93 9.51 11.62 -0.22
C TYR A 93 9.51 12.00 1.26
N ALA A 94 10.31 12.99 1.67
CA ALA A 94 10.33 13.46 3.06
C ALA A 94 8.97 14.04 3.49
N THR A 95 8.34 14.86 2.65
CA THR A 95 7.06 15.49 3.01
C THR A 95 5.91 14.49 3.10
N THR A 96 5.92 13.40 2.32
CA THR A 96 4.86 12.37 2.37
C THR A 96 4.75 11.67 3.72
N PHE A 97 5.83 11.61 4.51
CA PHE A 97 5.86 10.84 5.76
C PHE A 97 5.85 11.70 7.03
N PHE A 98 6.14 12.99 6.92
CA PHE A 98 6.31 13.89 8.08
C PHE A 98 5.31 15.07 8.10
N SER A 99 4.34 15.11 7.19
CA SER A 99 3.24 16.09 7.19
C SER A 99 1.94 15.50 7.71
#